data_AF-A0A5K1FPU2-F1
#
_entry.id   AF-A0A5K1FPU2-F1
#
_cell.length_a   1.000
_cell.length_b   1.000
_cell.length_c   1.000
_cell.angle_alpha   90.00
_cell.angle_beta   90.00
_cell.angle_gamma   90.00
#
_symmetry.space_group_name_H-M   'P 1'
#
loop_
_entity.id
_entity.type
_entity.pdbx_description
1 polymer ?
#
loop_
_entity_poly.entity_id
_entity_poly.type
_entity_poly.pdbx_seq_one_letter_code
_entity_poly.pdbx_strand_id
1 'polypeptide(L)'
;VSRLSHLSKLARDNNTASRIVEADRLHTMFLAMVDARAVLVKLADRLHNMMTLDALPFSKQQRFAKETLQIFSPLANRLGISTWKEQLENLCFKHLNPVQYDQLASKLAKPFREATIASAVDRLGSTLEKEAVS
;
A
#
# COMPACT_ATOMS: atom_id res chain seq x y z
N VAL A 1 -11.42 19.57 -5.89
CA VAL A 1 -10.49 18.59 -6.50
C VAL A 1 -9.11 19.19 -6.84
N SER A 2 -8.99 20.44 -7.29
CA SER A 2 -7.70 21.00 -7.79
C SER A 2 -6.60 21.29 -6.76
N ARG A 3 -6.93 21.53 -5.48
CA ARG A 3 -5.91 21.85 -4.45
C ARG A 3 -5.03 20.65 -4.09
N LEU A 4 -5.59 19.44 -4.01
CA LEU A 4 -4.83 18.22 -3.68
C LEU A 4 -3.91 17.80 -4.82
N SER A 5 -4.35 17.92 -6.07
CA SER A 5 -3.49 17.69 -7.24
C SER A 5 -2.37 18.73 -7.32
N HIS A 6 -2.64 19.98 -6.95
CA HIS A 6 -1.64 21.04 -6.90
C HIS A 6 -0.60 20.78 -5.80
N LEU A 7 -1.01 20.29 -4.64
CA LEU A 7 -0.10 19.89 -3.56
C LEU A 7 0.73 18.65 -3.90
N SER A 8 0.14 17.65 -4.57
CA SER A 8 0.90 16.52 -5.12
C SER A 8 1.90 16.99 -6.19
N LYS A 9 1.57 18.02 -6.98
CA LYS A 9 2.49 18.63 -7.95
C LYS A 9 3.62 19.41 -7.26
N LEU A 10 3.32 20.22 -6.25
CA LEU A 10 4.32 20.92 -5.43
C LEU A 10 5.27 19.94 -4.73
N ALA A 11 4.75 18.83 -4.22
CA ALA A 11 5.56 17.75 -3.64
C ALA A 11 6.47 17.06 -4.69
N ARG A 12 6.08 17.08 -5.97
CA ARG A 12 6.92 16.56 -7.08
C ARG A 12 8.04 17.52 -7.49
N ASP A 13 7.82 18.83 -7.35
CA ASP A 13 8.74 19.86 -7.84
C ASP A 13 9.88 20.18 -6.85
N ASN A 14 9.68 19.96 -5.54
CA ASN A 14 10.72 20.20 -4.51
C ASN A 14 11.71 19.03 -4.39
N ASN A 15 12.68 19.00 -5.29
CA ASN A 15 13.79 18.06 -5.32
C ASN A 15 15.02 18.64 -4.58
N THR A 16 15.02 18.65 -3.24
CA THR A 16 16.20 18.56 -2.32
C THR A 16 15.91 19.11 -0.90
N ALA A 17 16.48 18.44 0.11
CA ALA A 17 16.57 18.76 1.55
C ALA A 17 15.29 18.65 2.43
N SER A 18 15.29 17.62 3.29
CA SER A 18 14.35 17.31 4.40
C SER A 18 13.07 16.51 4.08
N ARG A 19 13.24 15.28 3.59
CA ARG A 19 12.16 14.32 3.26
C ARG A 19 11.25 13.94 4.44
N ILE A 20 11.73 13.98 5.69
CA ILE A 20 10.95 13.51 6.86
C ILE A 20 10.04 14.61 7.39
N VAL A 21 10.59 15.82 7.60
CA VAL A 21 9.84 16.96 8.14
C VAL A 21 8.78 17.42 7.14
N GLU A 22 9.10 17.41 5.84
CA GLU A 22 8.15 17.83 4.81
C GLU A 22 7.05 16.78 4.57
N ALA A 23 7.36 15.48 4.67
CA ALA A 23 6.36 14.42 4.62
C ALA A 23 5.40 14.49 5.80
N ASP A 24 5.90 14.79 7.01
CA ASP A 24 5.06 14.89 8.20
C ASP A 24 4.23 16.19 8.23
N ARG A 25 4.75 17.28 7.64
CA ARG A 25 3.97 18.49 7.34
C ARG A 25 2.89 18.24 6.31
N LEU A 26 3.20 17.54 5.22
CA LEU A 26 2.20 17.12 4.23
C LEU A 26 1.14 16.23 4.89
N HIS A 27 1.53 15.27 5.73
CA HIS A 27 0.59 14.44 6.48
C HIS A 27 -0.33 15.26 7.38
N THR A 28 0.23 16.20 8.14
CA THR A 28 -0.53 17.10 9.02
C THR A 28 -1.48 17.96 8.20
N MET A 29 -1.04 18.46 7.04
CA MET A 29 -1.85 19.25 6.13
C MET A 29 -2.98 18.43 5.47
N PHE A 30 -2.73 17.18 5.07
CA PHE A 30 -3.75 16.27 4.51
C PHE A 30 -4.81 15.90 5.54
N LEU A 31 -4.43 15.71 6.80
CA LEU A 31 -5.36 15.39 7.89
C LEU A 31 -6.13 16.62 8.40
N ALA A 32 -5.53 17.82 8.36
CA ALA A 32 -6.12 19.04 8.91
C ALA A 32 -7.00 19.84 7.93
N MET A 33 -6.83 19.70 6.61
CA MET A 33 -7.57 20.50 5.60
C MET A 33 -8.62 19.74 4.79
N VAL A 34 -8.72 18.41 4.92
CA VAL A 34 -9.45 17.58 3.95
C VAL A 34 -10.47 16.69 4.66
N ASP A 35 -11.73 16.74 4.23
CA ASP A 35 -12.75 15.74 4.58
C ASP A 35 -12.16 14.33 4.36
N ALA A 36 -12.15 13.49 5.39
CA ALA A 36 -11.57 12.14 5.37
C ALA A 36 -12.03 11.33 4.15
N ARG A 37 -13.25 11.56 3.66
CA ARG A 37 -13.79 10.93 2.44
C ARG A 37 -12.98 11.25 1.19
N ALA A 38 -12.48 12.47 1.05
CA ALA A 38 -11.68 12.84 -0.11
C ALA A 38 -10.28 12.19 -0.09
N VAL A 39 -9.72 11.94 1.10
CA VAL A 39 -8.48 11.15 1.24
C VAL A 39 -8.73 9.69 0.85
N LEU A 40 -9.85 9.11 1.27
CA LEU A 40 -10.25 7.75 0.88
C LEU A 40 -10.40 7.60 -0.64
N VAL A 41 -11.11 8.52 -1.30
CA VAL A 41 -11.25 8.51 -2.77
C VAL A 41 -9.88 8.58 -3.44
N LYS A 42 -8.95 9.38 -2.90
CA LYS A 42 -7.61 9.52 -3.49
C LYS A 42 -6.73 8.28 -3.27
N LEU A 43 -6.88 7.61 -2.13
CA LEU A 43 -6.22 6.33 -1.88
C LEU A 43 -6.74 5.24 -2.83
N ALA A 44 -8.06 5.17 -3.04
CA ALA A 44 -8.67 4.23 -3.98
C ALA A 44 -8.18 4.47 -5.42
N ASP A 45 -8.20 5.72 -5.89
CA ASP A 45 -7.62 6.12 -7.18
C ASP A 45 -6.14 5.74 -7.26
N ARG A 46 -5.36 5.98 -6.20
CA ARG A 46 -3.93 5.62 -6.21
C ARG A 46 -3.72 4.12 -6.31
N LEU A 47 -4.49 3.32 -5.56
CA LEU A 47 -4.42 1.87 -5.62
C LEU A 47 -4.72 1.37 -7.03
N HIS A 48 -5.77 1.89 -7.66
CA HIS A 48 -6.08 1.58 -9.06
C HIS A 48 -4.93 1.91 -10.01
N ASN A 49 -4.36 3.12 -9.90
CA ASN A 49 -3.21 3.52 -10.73
C ASN A 49 -1.99 2.62 -10.54
N MET A 50 -1.77 2.10 -9.33
CA MET A 50 -0.67 1.15 -9.07
C MET A 50 -0.96 -0.23 -9.65
N MET A 51 -2.22 -0.67 -9.73
CA MET A 51 -2.58 -1.93 -10.37
C MET A 51 -2.35 -1.90 -11.89
N THR A 52 -2.44 -0.73 -12.52
CA THR A 52 -2.26 -0.56 -13.98
C THR A 52 -0.93 0.12 -14.35
N LEU A 53 0.04 0.15 -13.43
CA LEU A 53 1.26 0.94 -13.59
C LEU A 53 2.16 0.44 -14.73
N ASP A 54 2.05 -0.85 -15.09
CA ASP A 54 2.82 -1.50 -16.16
C ASP A 54 2.67 -0.82 -17.53
N ALA A 55 1.58 -0.08 -17.77
CA ALA A 55 1.36 0.66 -19.02
C ALA A 55 2.28 1.89 -19.20
N LEU A 56 2.99 2.31 -18.15
CA LEU A 56 3.88 3.49 -18.19
C LEU A 56 5.35 3.11 -18.46
N PRO A 57 6.17 4.03 -18.97
CA PRO A 57 7.62 3.84 -19.04
C PRO A 57 8.24 3.58 -17.66
N PHE A 58 9.28 2.75 -17.59
CA PHE A 58 9.94 2.31 -16.36
C PHE A 58 10.29 3.47 -15.39
N SER A 59 10.83 4.58 -15.91
CA SER A 59 11.16 5.76 -15.10
C SER A 59 9.95 6.36 -14.38
N LYS A 60 8.79 6.38 -15.03
CA LYS A 60 7.53 6.81 -14.41
C LYS A 60 7.03 5.79 -13.40
N GLN A 61 7.12 4.50 -13.71
CA GLN A 61 6.72 3.43 -12.78
C GLN A 61 7.48 3.56 -11.45
N GLN A 62 8.82 3.63 -11.51
CA GLN A 62 9.69 3.81 -10.35
C GLN A 62 9.32 5.06 -9.54
N ARG A 63 9.07 6.19 -10.22
CA ARG A 63 8.68 7.44 -9.55
C ARG A 63 7.34 7.32 -8.82
N PHE A 64 6.32 6.77 -9.47
CA PHE A 64 4.99 6.60 -8.88
C PHE A 64 4.98 5.57 -7.76
N ALA A 65 5.72 4.47 -7.89
CA ALA A 65 5.89 3.49 -6.84
C ALA A 65 6.57 4.11 -5.60
N LYS A 66 7.60 4.94 -5.80
CA LYS A 66 8.26 5.65 -4.70
C LYS A 66 7.35 6.66 -4.00
N GLU A 67 6.61 7.47 -4.77
CA GLU A 67 5.60 8.40 -4.23
C GLU A 67 4.54 7.64 -3.41
N THR A 68 4.06 6.52 -3.94
CA THR A 68 3.05 5.67 -3.30
C THR A 68 3.56 5.10 -1.98
N LEU A 69 4.78 4.55 -1.97
CA LEU A 69 5.36 3.97 -0.76
C LEU A 69 5.63 5.02 0.32
N GLN A 70 6.04 6.22 -0.07
CA GLN A 70 6.40 7.28 0.90
C GLN A 70 5.20 8.05 1.45
N ILE A 71 4.13 8.17 0.67
CA ILE A 71 2.98 9.02 1.02
C ILE A 71 1.72 8.19 1.23
N PHE A 72 1.34 7.38 0.24
CA PHE A 72 0.02 6.75 0.22
C PHE A 72 -0.08 5.50 1.10
N SER A 73 0.96 4.66 1.17
CA SER A 73 0.98 3.52 2.11
C SER A 73 0.88 3.98 3.58
N PRO A 74 1.72 4.93 4.07
CA PRO A 74 1.60 5.43 5.44
C PRO A 74 0.25 6.09 5.73
N LEU A 75 -0.35 6.78 4.76
CA LEU A 75 -1.71 7.34 4.89
C LEU A 75 -2.76 6.25 5.08
N ALA A 76 -2.73 5.17 4.29
CA ALA A 76 -3.62 4.03 4.46
C ALA A 76 -3.46 3.39 5.86
N ASN A 77 -2.21 3.25 6.32
CA ASN A 77 -1.90 2.73 7.66
C ASN A 77 -2.45 3.64 8.78
N ARG A 78 -2.30 4.97 8.65
CA ARG A 78 -2.82 5.94 9.62
C ARG A 78 -4.35 5.94 9.71
N LEU A 79 -5.04 5.62 8.61
CA LEU A 79 -6.50 5.47 8.59
C LEU A 79 -6.99 4.07 9.04
N GLY A 80 -6.07 3.17 9.41
CA GLY A 80 -6.41 1.81 9.82
C GLY A 80 -6.81 0.88 8.67
N ILE A 81 -6.53 1.25 7.42
CA ILE A 81 -6.89 0.45 6.23
C ILE A 81 -5.71 -0.45 5.84
N SER A 82 -5.47 -1.50 6.64
CA SER A 82 -4.34 -2.42 6.46
C SER A 82 -4.33 -3.10 5.09
N THR A 83 -5.51 -3.50 4.59
CA THR A 83 -5.64 -4.19 3.30
C THR A 83 -5.13 -3.35 2.14
N TRP A 84 -5.45 -2.05 2.11
CA TRP A 84 -4.98 -1.15 1.05
C TRP A 84 -3.49 -0.84 1.20
N LYS A 85 -3.02 -0.65 2.44
CA LYS A 85 -1.59 -0.48 2.72
C LYS A 85 -0.78 -1.66 2.15
N GLU A 86 -1.14 -2.88 2.51
CA GLU A 86 -0.45 -4.10 2.07
C GLU A 86 -0.44 -4.24 0.55
N GLN A 87 -1.58 -3.98 -0.11
CA GLN A 87 -1.67 -4.01 -1.57
C GLN A 87 -0.77 -2.95 -2.22
N LEU A 88 -0.79 -1.71 -1.71
CA LEU A 88 0.07 -0.65 -2.20
C LEU A 88 1.55 -1.00 -2.00
N GLU A 89 1.95 -1.52 -0.85
CA GLU A 89 3.33 -1.92 -0.56
C GLU A 89 3.80 -3.05 -1.47
N ASN A 90 2.97 -4.07 -1.71
CA ASN A 90 3.29 -5.16 -2.63
C ASN A 90 3.48 -4.67 -4.06
N LEU A 91 2.59 -3.80 -4.55
CA LEU A 91 2.71 -3.19 -5.88
C LEU A 91 3.96 -2.30 -5.96
N CYS A 92 4.23 -1.49 -4.93
CA CYS A 92 5.45 -0.69 -4.88
C CYS A 92 6.70 -1.57 -4.90
N PHE A 93 6.70 -2.67 -4.16
CA PHE A 93 7.83 -3.59 -4.12
C PHE A 93 8.09 -4.24 -5.48
N LYS A 94 7.03 -4.70 -6.17
CA LYS A 94 7.10 -5.21 -7.56
C LYS A 94 7.81 -4.22 -8.50
N HIS A 95 7.44 -2.94 -8.46
CA HIS A 95 7.97 -1.95 -9.39
C HIS A 95 9.33 -1.38 -8.98
N LEU A 96 9.62 -1.28 -7.68
CA LEU A 96 10.88 -0.74 -7.18
C LEU A 96 12.01 -1.78 -7.19
N ASN A 97 11.68 -3.05 -6.92
CA ASN A 97 12.64 -4.14 -6.73
C ASN A 97 12.18 -5.41 -7.48
N PRO A 98 12.08 -5.37 -8.83
CA PRO A 98 11.47 -6.46 -9.60
C PRO A 98 12.20 -7.80 -9.44
N VAL A 99 13.53 -7.79 -9.41
CA VAL A 99 14.34 -9.02 -9.26
C VAL A 99 14.06 -9.69 -7.91
N GLN A 100 14.04 -8.89 -6.83
CA GLN A 100 13.77 -9.39 -5.48
C GLN A 100 12.32 -9.86 -5.35
N TYR A 101 11.39 -9.18 -6.02
CA TYR A 101 9.98 -9.57 -6.07
C TYR A 101 9.83 -10.97 -6.68
N ASP A 102 10.43 -11.23 -7.84
CA ASP A 102 10.32 -12.54 -8.52
C ASP A 102 10.97 -13.67 -7.71
N GLN A 103 12.11 -13.40 -7.07
CA GLN A 103 12.75 -14.33 -6.15
C GLN A 103 11.90 -14.66 -4.93
N LEU A 104 11.17 -13.68 -4.39
CA LEU A 104 10.29 -13.89 -3.26
C LEU A 104 9.02 -14.65 -3.69
N ALA A 105 8.42 -14.27 -4.81
CA ALA A 105 7.22 -14.90 -5.36
C ALA A 105 7.45 -16.40 -5.62
N SER A 106 8.58 -16.76 -6.22
CA SER A 106 8.94 -18.16 -6.46
C SER A 106 9.16 -18.97 -5.17
N LYS A 107 9.64 -18.35 -4.09
CA LYS A 107 9.76 -19.00 -2.78
C LYS A 107 8.41 -19.19 -2.09
N LEU A 108 7.49 -18.24 -2.26
CA LEU A 108 6.15 -18.28 -1.69
C LEU A 108 5.20 -19.25 -2.41
N ALA A 109 5.42 -19.52 -3.70
CA ALA A 109 4.63 -20.47 -4.49
C ALA A 109 4.78 -21.94 -4.05
N LYS A 110 5.57 -22.23 -3.00
CA LYS A 110 5.72 -23.60 -2.49
C LYS A 110 4.49 -24.00 -1.66
N PRO A 111 3.79 -25.10 -2.03
CA PRO A 111 2.50 -25.50 -1.45
C PRO A 111 2.58 -25.99 0.01
N PHE A 112 3.79 -26.11 0.56
CA PHE A 112 4.02 -26.71 1.89
C PHE A 112 3.24 -26.01 3.02
N ARG A 113 2.90 -24.72 2.86
CA ARG A 113 2.19 -23.96 3.90
C ARG A 113 0.67 -24.14 3.87
N GLU A 114 0.07 -24.41 2.71
CA GLU A 114 -1.39 -24.47 2.59
C GLU A 114 -1.98 -25.68 3.30
N ALA A 115 -1.38 -26.87 3.13
CA ALA A 115 -1.86 -28.08 3.79
C ALA A 115 -1.76 -28.01 5.33
N THR A 116 -0.67 -27.42 5.85
CA THR A 116 -0.50 -27.23 7.29
C THR A 116 -1.50 -26.21 7.85
N ILE A 117 -1.72 -25.10 7.15
CA ILE A 117 -2.71 -24.10 7.57
C ILE A 117 -4.12 -24.70 7.52
N ALA A 118 -4.48 -25.41 6.46
CA ALA A 118 -5.78 -26.05 6.32
C ALA A 118 -6.05 -27.05 7.46
N SER A 119 -5.07 -27.92 7.77
CA SER A 119 -5.18 -28.85 8.89
C SER A 119 -5.30 -28.13 10.25
N ALA A 120 -4.57 -27.03 10.45
CA ALA A 120 -4.68 -26.25 11.67
C ALA A 120 -6.06 -25.58 11.83
N VAL A 121 -6.59 -25.01 10.74
CA VAL A 121 -7.92 -24.41 10.71
C VAL A 121 -9.01 -25.45 11.01
N ASP A 122 -8.93 -26.63 10.39
CA ASP A 122 -9.88 -27.72 10.62
C ASP A 122 -9.86 -28.24 12.07
N ARG A 123 -8.66 -28.41 12.65
CA ARG A 123 -8.50 -28.81 14.06
C ARG A 123 -9.04 -27.75 15.02
N LEU A 124 -8.82 -26.47 14.73
CA LEU A 124 -9.36 -25.38 15.55
C LEU A 124 -10.88 -25.30 15.44
N GLY A 125 -11.43 -25.36 14.22
CA GLY A 125 -12.88 -25.34 13.98
C GLY A 125 -13.59 -26.48 14.71
N SER A 126 -13.10 -27.71 14.55
CA SER A 126 -13.67 -28.88 15.23
C SER A 126 -13.53 -28.85 16.75
N THR A 127 -12.60 -28.08 17.31
CA THR A 127 -12.46 -27.90 18.76
C THR A 127 -13.43 -26.84 19.28
N LEU A 128 -13.58 -25.72 18.56
CA LEU A 128 -14.52 -24.65 18.91
C LEU A 128 -15.98 -25.14 18.87
N GLU A 129 -16.33 -25.97 17.88
CA GLU A 129 -17.66 -26.60 17.80
C GLU A 129 -17.95 -27.53 19.00
N LYS A 130 -16.95 -28.27 19.47
CA LYS A 130 -17.08 -29.17 20.64
C LYS A 130 -17.25 -28.40 21.95
N GLU A 131 -16.63 -27.23 22.07
CA GLU A 131 -16.70 -26.40 23.28
C GLU A 131 -17.90 -25.43 23.27
N ALA A 132 -18.75 -25.46 22.23
CA ALA A 132 -19.93 -24.61 22.06
C ALA A 132 -19.63 -23.09 22.17
N VAL A 133 -18.40 -22.69 21.83
CA VAL A 133 -17.99 -21.30 21.70
C VAL A 133 -18.23 -20.91 20.24
N SER A 134 -19.49 -20.62 19.91
CA SER A 134 -19.89 -20.04 18.63
C SER A 134 -20.61 -18.72 18.81
#